data_AF-A0A1L4FR67-F1
#
_entry.id   AF-A0A1L4FR67-F1
#
_cell.length_a   1.000
_cell.length_b   1.000
_cell.length_c   1.000
_cell.angle_alpha   90.00
_cell.angle_beta   90.00
_cell.angle_gamma   90.00
#
_symmetry.space_group_name_H-M   'P 1'
#
loop_
_entity.id
_entity.type
_entity.pdbx_description
1 polymer ?
#
loop_
_entity_poly.entity_id
_entity_poly.type
_entity_poly.pdbx_seq_one_letter_code
_entity_poly.pdbx_strand_id
1 'polypeptide(L)'
;MLCLNIRKLHLAKWIYTNKPKLFDNTIKFNFFLFLYELYSKIEYDVCDFKYLVLYKRYPIFMNVLHDLKKEKTQLIKLLQSEEFKNTSYAINKNRAILCAFLATVLTRKEIQNFIYNFNIIRKRYIDENLKIHINEKDLDHSDILLLQWLKDYYPVEFIKKTKICHLGNNYVLIPEQKFEEISLEQIFDFRNILYSLNLANPVECDLQDGSLVIVTKRK
;
A
#
# COMPACT_ATOMS: atom_id res chain seq x y z
N MET A 1 -3.77 -20.24 17.37
CA MET A 1 -2.46 -20.58 16.75
C MET A 1 -2.32 -19.74 15.50
N LEU A 2 -1.18 -19.06 15.31
CA LEU A 2 -0.97 -18.19 14.16
C LEU A 2 -0.84 -18.99 12.85
N CYS A 3 -1.44 -18.47 11.79
CA CYS A 3 -1.49 -19.04 10.44
C CYS A 3 -0.54 -18.35 9.46
N LEU A 4 0.03 -17.19 9.80
CA LEU A 4 1.07 -16.54 8.98
C LEU A 4 2.32 -17.43 8.89
N ASN A 5 2.90 -17.51 7.69
CA ASN A 5 4.22 -18.08 7.52
C ASN A 5 5.32 -17.06 7.84
N ILE A 6 6.57 -17.53 7.91
CA ILE A 6 7.72 -16.70 8.29
C ILE A 6 7.85 -15.44 7.42
N ARG A 7 7.68 -15.56 6.09
CA ARG A 7 7.74 -14.43 5.17
C ARG A 7 6.71 -13.36 5.51
N LYS A 8 5.44 -13.74 5.63
CA LYS A 8 4.35 -12.81 5.96
C LYS A 8 4.50 -12.24 7.37
N LEU A 9 5.05 -12.99 8.34
CA LEU A 9 5.39 -12.47 9.66
C LEU A 9 6.43 -11.36 9.58
N HIS A 10 7.49 -11.53 8.78
CA HIS A 10 8.51 -10.50 8.60
C HIS A 10 7.99 -9.25 7.88
N LEU A 11 7.09 -9.42 6.89
CA LEU A 11 6.38 -8.31 6.26
C LEU A 11 5.43 -7.60 7.24
N ALA A 12 4.70 -8.36 8.05
CA ALA A 12 3.85 -7.85 9.13
C ALA A 12 4.67 -7.05 10.14
N LYS A 13 5.83 -7.57 10.58
CA LYS A 13 6.77 -6.88 11.47
C LYS A 13 7.22 -5.56 10.89
N TRP A 14 7.67 -5.58 9.63
CA TRP A 14 8.14 -4.36 8.98
C TRP A 14 7.03 -3.31 8.89
N ILE A 15 5.82 -3.68 8.50
CA ILE A 15 4.69 -2.75 8.45
C ILE A 15 4.28 -2.28 9.85
N TYR A 16 4.27 -3.17 10.85
CA TYR A 16 3.91 -2.82 12.21
C TYR A 16 4.86 -1.76 12.79
N THR A 17 6.16 -1.91 12.52
CA THR A 17 7.19 -0.96 12.97
C THR A 17 7.17 0.35 12.18
N ASN A 18 7.00 0.31 10.85
CA ASN A 18 7.18 1.50 10.00
C ASN A 18 5.88 2.24 9.68
N LYS A 19 4.74 1.54 9.69
CA LYS A 19 3.41 2.04 9.29
C LYS A 19 2.30 1.38 10.14
N PRO A 20 2.24 1.63 11.46
CA PRO A 20 1.28 0.95 12.34
C PRO A 20 -0.19 1.18 11.95
N LYS A 21 -0.55 2.40 11.51
CA LYS A 21 -1.91 2.69 10.98
C LYS A 21 -2.29 1.82 9.78
N LEU A 22 -1.29 1.45 8.95
CA LEU A 22 -1.48 0.58 7.80
C LEU A 22 -1.70 -0.87 8.25
N PHE A 23 -0.94 -1.34 9.24
CA PHE A 23 -1.08 -2.66 9.86
C PHE A 23 -2.49 -2.89 10.43
N ASP A 24 -3.02 -1.89 11.14
CA ASP A 24 -4.33 -1.98 11.78
C ASP A 24 -5.49 -2.02 10.79
N ASN A 25 -5.28 -1.51 9.57
CA ASN A 25 -6.27 -1.56 8.51
C ASN A 25 -6.11 -2.84 7.70
N THR A 26 -6.97 -3.83 7.95
CA THR A 26 -6.93 -5.14 7.28
C THR A 26 -6.89 -5.05 5.76
N ILE A 27 -7.67 -4.14 5.15
CA ILE A 27 -7.74 -4.02 3.68
C ILE A 27 -6.44 -3.42 3.15
N LYS A 28 -5.98 -2.32 3.74
CA LYS A 28 -4.74 -1.68 3.29
C LYS A 28 -3.52 -2.56 3.53
N PHE A 29 -3.48 -3.32 4.63
CA PHE A 29 -2.41 -4.28 4.89
C PHE A 29 -2.42 -5.44 3.88
N ASN A 30 -3.58 -6.01 3.57
CA ASN A 30 -3.67 -7.04 2.51
C ASN A 30 -3.29 -6.49 1.13
N PHE A 31 -3.67 -5.25 0.83
CA PHE A 31 -3.27 -4.58 -0.41
C PHE A 31 -1.74 -4.35 -0.48
N PHE A 32 -1.10 -3.97 0.63
CA PHE A 32 0.36 -3.94 0.73
C PHE A 32 0.98 -5.31 0.42
N LEU A 33 0.49 -6.38 1.05
CA LEU A 33 1.01 -7.73 0.82
C LEU A 33 0.81 -8.16 -0.62
N PHE A 34 -0.35 -7.86 -1.20
CA PHE A 34 -0.66 -8.17 -2.60
C PHE A 34 0.35 -7.52 -3.53
N LEU A 35 0.56 -6.20 -3.40
CA LEU A 35 1.58 -5.49 -4.18
C LEU A 35 2.98 -6.06 -3.95
N TYR A 36 3.33 -6.36 -2.70
CA TYR A 36 4.66 -6.89 -2.38
C TYR A 36 4.91 -8.22 -3.08
N GLU A 37 3.95 -9.14 -3.08
CA GLU A 37 4.11 -10.43 -3.74
C GLU A 37 4.08 -10.31 -5.27
N LEU A 38 3.29 -9.38 -5.83
CA LEU A 38 3.34 -9.03 -7.25
C LEU A 38 4.73 -8.53 -7.67
N TYR A 39 5.29 -7.55 -6.95
CA TYR A 39 6.63 -7.05 -7.23
C TYR A 39 7.70 -8.12 -7.04
N SER A 40 7.56 -8.97 -6.03
CA SER A 40 8.47 -10.09 -5.82
C SER A 40 8.50 -11.01 -7.04
N LYS A 41 7.32 -11.32 -7.60
CA LYS A 41 7.21 -12.18 -8.78
C LYS A 41 7.86 -11.56 -10.02
N ILE A 42 7.62 -10.28 -10.31
CA ILE A 42 8.17 -9.65 -11.53
C ILE A 42 9.67 -9.31 -11.41
N GLU A 43 10.20 -9.24 -10.19
CA GLU A 43 11.62 -9.05 -9.92
C GLU A 43 12.38 -10.38 -9.77
N TYR A 44 11.75 -11.50 -10.15
CA TYR A 44 12.30 -12.86 -10.05
C TYR A 44 12.76 -13.26 -8.64
N ASP A 45 12.13 -12.69 -7.62
CA ASP A 45 12.34 -13.02 -6.21
C ASP A 45 11.31 -14.07 -5.76
N VAL A 46 11.53 -14.64 -4.57
CA VAL A 46 10.58 -15.54 -3.93
C VAL A 46 9.27 -14.79 -3.68
N CYS A 47 8.16 -15.33 -4.17
CA CYS A 47 6.81 -14.80 -3.96
C CYS A 47 5.91 -15.85 -3.30
N ASP A 48 4.84 -15.40 -2.64
CA ASP A 48 3.91 -16.30 -1.94
C ASP A 48 2.44 -15.87 -2.08
N PHE A 49 1.76 -16.40 -3.10
CA PHE A 49 0.30 -16.31 -3.25
C PHE A 49 -0.47 -17.43 -2.57
N LYS A 50 0.17 -18.25 -1.72
CA LYS A 50 -0.53 -19.26 -0.93
C LYS A 50 -1.55 -18.55 -0.04
N TYR A 51 -2.81 -19.00 -0.15
CA TYR A 51 -4.00 -18.41 0.50
C TYR A 51 -4.45 -17.04 -0.01
N LEU A 52 -3.90 -16.55 -1.12
CA LEU A 52 -4.42 -15.34 -1.77
C LEU A 52 -5.74 -15.67 -2.47
N VAL A 53 -6.79 -14.93 -2.13
CA VAL A 53 -8.09 -15.00 -2.78
C VAL A 53 -8.60 -13.60 -3.09
N LEU A 54 -9.37 -13.47 -4.18
CA LEU A 54 -10.28 -12.35 -4.34
C LEU A 54 -11.51 -12.61 -3.48
N TYR A 55 -11.76 -11.75 -2.49
CA TYR A 55 -12.92 -11.87 -1.60
C TYR A 55 -13.49 -10.48 -1.29
N LYS A 56 -14.81 -10.31 -1.45
CA LYS A 56 -15.50 -9.02 -1.27
C LYS A 56 -14.81 -7.85 -2.00
N ARG A 57 -14.37 -8.11 -3.24
CA ARG A 57 -13.70 -7.12 -4.11
C ARG A 57 -12.32 -6.66 -3.62
N TYR A 58 -11.61 -7.45 -2.83
CA TYR A 58 -10.22 -7.19 -2.45
C TYR A 58 -9.35 -8.46 -2.56
N PRO A 59 -8.07 -8.35 -2.93
CA PRO A 59 -7.11 -9.43 -2.75
C PRO A 59 -6.83 -9.58 -1.26
N ILE A 60 -7.15 -10.75 -0.71
CA ILE A 60 -7.03 -11.06 0.71
C ILE A 60 -6.23 -12.34 0.88
N PHE A 61 -5.20 -12.28 1.72
CA PHE A 61 -4.54 -13.47 2.23
C PHE A 61 -5.37 -14.02 3.39
N MET A 62 -6.00 -15.17 3.19
CA MET A 62 -6.95 -15.72 4.17
C MET A 62 -6.30 -16.05 5.52
N ASN A 63 -5.05 -16.49 5.52
CA ASN A 63 -4.27 -16.73 6.74
C ASN A 63 -3.97 -15.41 7.49
N VAL A 64 -3.69 -14.33 6.77
CA VAL A 64 -3.49 -13.01 7.36
C VAL A 64 -4.79 -12.46 7.93
N LEU A 65 -5.90 -12.59 7.19
CA LEU A 65 -7.22 -12.21 7.67
C LEU A 65 -7.60 -12.96 8.95
N HIS A 66 -7.28 -14.26 9.02
CA HIS A 66 -7.52 -15.08 10.20
C HIS A 66 -6.77 -14.52 11.41
N ASP A 67 -5.46 -14.35 11.31
CA ASP A 67 -4.63 -13.93 12.44
C ASP A 67 -4.96 -12.50 12.89
N LEU A 68 -5.25 -11.58 11.96
CA LEU A 68 -5.67 -10.22 12.31
C LEU A 68 -7.04 -10.15 12.99
N LYS A 69 -7.93 -11.11 12.73
CA LYS A 69 -9.28 -11.13 13.32
C LYS A 69 -9.36 -11.93 14.61
N LYS A 70 -8.69 -13.08 14.67
CA LYS A 70 -8.83 -14.04 15.76
C LYS A 70 -7.67 -14.03 16.73
N GLU A 71 -6.47 -13.67 16.27
CA GLU A 71 -5.23 -13.85 17.03
C GLU A 71 -4.39 -12.56 17.09
N LYS A 72 -5.00 -11.39 16.88
CA LYS A 72 -4.28 -10.11 16.73
C LYS A 72 -3.35 -9.82 17.92
N THR A 73 -3.82 -10.06 19.14
CA THR A 73 -3.03 -9.86 20.36
C THR A 73 -1.82 -10.80 20.40
N GLN A 74 -1.99 -12.08 20.02
CA GLN A 74 -0.89 -13.04 19.96
C GLN A 74 0.11 -12.65 18.86
N LEU A 75 -0.39 -12.24 17.69
CA LEU A 75 0.44 -11.75 16.59
C LEU A 75 1.28 -10.57 17.04
N ILE A 76 0.69 -9.53 17.65
CA ILE A 76 1.43 -8.36 18.11
C ILE A 76 2.48 -8.74 19.15
N LYS A 77 2.14 -9.60 20.13
CA LYS A 77 3.11 -10.10 21.11
C LYS A 77 4.30 -10.80 20.45
N LEU A 78 4.04 -11.66 19.45
CA LEU A 78 5.11 -12.30 18.68
C LEU A 78 5.94 -11.29 17.90
N LEU A 79 5.31 -10.34 17.20
CA LEU A 79 6.03 -9.31 16.46
C LEU A 79 6.91 -8.44 17.37
N GLN A 80 6.60 -8.34 18.66
CA GLN A 80 7.37 -7.58 19.65
C GLN A 80 8.41 -8.43 20.40
N SER A 81 8.36 -9.77 20.30
CA SER A 81 9.22 -10.66 21.08
C SER A 81 10.68 -10.61 20.64
N GLU A 82 11.60 -10.85 21.57
CA GLU A 82 13.04 -10.99 21.27
C GLU A 82 13.31 -12.20 20.36
N GLU A 83 12.53 -13.27 20.51
CA GLU A 83 12.62 -14.45 19.64
C GLU A 83 12.48 -14.08 18.16
N PHE A 84 11.51 -13.22 17.84
CA PHE A 84 11.27 -12.78 16.47
C PHE A 84 12.29 -11.74 15.99
N LYS A 85 12.96 -11.02 16.89
CA LYS A 85 14.08 -10.14 16.49
C LYS A 85 15.28 -10.95 16.00
N ASN A 86 15.46 -12.16 16.53
CA ASN A 86 16.56 -13.06 16.19
C ASN A 86 16.28 -13.93 14.96
N THR A 87 15.06 -13.94 14.41
CA THR A 87 14.78 -14.64 13.16
C THR A 87 15.33 -13.87 11.97
N SER A 88 16.16 -14.51 11.15
CA SER A 88 16.67 -13.92 9.92
C SER A 88 15.75 -14.25 8.74
N TYR A 89 15.05 -13.24 8.22
CA TYR A 89 14.40 -13.33 6.91
C TYR A 89 14.62 -12.01 6.19
N ALA A 90 15.28 -12.07 5.04
CA ALA A 90 15.57 -10.90 4.25
C ALA A 90 14.29 -10.43 3.53
N ILE A 91 13.86 -9.22 3.84
CA ILE A 91 12.84 -8.51 3.07
C ILE A 91 13.51 -7.46 2.19
N ASN A 92 13.06 -7.34 0.94
CA ASN A 92 13.43 -6.22 0.09
C ASN A 92 12.76 -4.94 0.66
N LYS A 93 13.57 -4.08 1.29
CA LYS A 93 13.10 -2.84 1.94
C LYS A 93 12.59 -1.81 0.93
N ASN A 94 13.21 -1.70 -0.24
CA ASN A 94 12.80 -0.75 -1.28
C ASN A 94 11.40 -1.11 -1.82
N ARG A 95 11.17 -2.40 -2.08
CA ARG A 95 9.85 -2.93 -2.42
C ARG A 95 8.81 -2.66 -1.32
N ALA A 96 9.19 -2.88 -0.07
CA ALA A 96 8.30 -2.63 1.07
C ALA A 96 7.91 -1.15 1.19
N ILE A 97 8.86 -0.23 0.99
CA ILE A 97 8.62 1.22 0.99
C ILE A 97 7.60 1.60 -0.09
N LEU A 98 7.80 1.15 -1.33
CA LEU A 98 6.90 1.42 -2.45
C LEU A 98 5.48 0.89 -2.20
N CYS A 99 5.36 -0.38 -1.79
CA CYS A 99 4.06 -1.01 -1.54
C CYS A 99 3.32 -0.31 -0.40
N ALA A 100 4.05 0.07 0.66
CA ALA A 100 3.46 0.73 1.81
C ALA A 100 3.06 2.17 1.50
N PHE A 101 3.80 2.86 0.64
CA PHE A 101 3.44 4.17 0.12
C PHE A 101 2.09 4.10 -0.62
N LEU A 102 1.97 3.23 -1.63
CA LEU A 102 0.73 3.07 -2.40
C LEU A 102 -0.47 2.70 -1.51
N ALA A 103 -0.27 1.78 -0.56
CA ALA A 103 -1.33 1.41 0.38
C ALA A 103 -1.70 2.53 1.37
N THR A 104 -0.77 3.44 1.64
CA THR A 104 -1.03 4.62 2.48
C THR A 104 -1.86 5.64 1.73
N VAL A 105 -1.49 5.98 0.49
CA VAL A 105 -2.01 7.15 -0.22
C VAL A 105 -3.32 6.91 -1.00
N LEU A 106 -3.83 5.68 -1.01
CA LEU A 106 -5.12 5.38 -1.61
C LEU A 106 -6.19 5.20 -0.53
N THR A 107 -7.40 5.70 -0.78
CA THR A 107 -8.59 5.36 0.00
C THR A 107 -9.03 3.92 -0.27
N ARG A 108 -9.94 3.39 0.55
CA ARG A 108 -10.49 2.05 0.37
C ARG A 108 -11.19 1.87 -1.00
N LYS A 109 -11.88 2.90 -1.49
CA LYS A 109 -12.56 2.90 -2.79
C LYS A 109 -11.54 2.97 -3.93
N GLU A 110 -10.52 3.80 -3.79
CA GLU A 110 -9.45 3.90 -4.80
C GLU A 110 -8.62 2.62 -4.87
N ILE A 111 -8.31 1.98 -3.74
CA ILE A 111 -7.67 0.65 -3.73
C ILE A 111 -8.50 -0.33 -4.54
N GLN A 112 -9.81 -0.38 -4.32
CA GLN A 112 -10.71 -1.25 -5.05
C GLN A 112 -10.65 -0.96 -6.56
N ASN A 113 -10.77 0.30 -6.97
CA ASN A 113 -10.69 0.65 -8.40
C ASN A 113 -9.32 0.31 -8.98
N PHE A 114 -8.25 0.57 -8.22
CA PHE A 114 -6.88 0.35 -8.63
C PHE A 114 -6.58 -1.15 -8.84
N ILE A 115 -7.03 -2.04 -7.93
CA ILE A 115 -6.81 -3.48 -8.12
C ILE A 115 -7.51 -4.03 -9.37
N TYR A 116 -8.59 -3.40 -9.83
CA TYR A 116 -9.29 -3.82 -11.05
C TYR A 116 -8.55 -3.45 -12.34
N ASN A 117 -7.50 -2.61 -12.25
CA ASN A 117 -6.60 -2.38 -13.37
C ASN A 117 -5.66 -3.57 -13.62
N PHE A 118 -5.53 -4.49 -12.65
CA PHE A 118 -4.77 -5.72 -12.83
C PHE A 118 -5.61 -6.77 -13.55
N ASN A 119 -5.11 -7.29 -14.67
CA ASN A 119 -5.72 -8.36 -15.42
C ASN A 119 -5.85 -9.65 -14.62
N ILE A 120 -4.87 -9.95 -13.77
CA ILE A 120 -4.95 -11.08 -12.82
C ILE A 120 -6.19 -11.01 -11.92
N ILE A 121 -6.72 -9.82 -11.62
CA ILE A 121 -7.97 -9.61 -10.87
C ILE A 121 -9.17 -9.49 -11.82
N ARG A 122 -9.08 -8.61 -12.82
CA ARG A 122 -10.17 -8.25 -13.74
C ARG A 122 -10.78 -9.46 -14.44
N LYS A 123 -9.94 -10.41 -14.89
CA LYS A 123 -10.38 -11.65 -15.57
C LYS A 123 -11.15 -12.61 -14.65
N ARG A 124 -11.07 -12.42 -13.33
CA ARG A 124 -11.67 -13.28 -12.31
C ARG A 124 -12.92 -12.67 -11.66
N TYR A 125 -13.31 -11.46 -12.06
CA TYR A 125 -14.47 -10.82 -11.48
C TYR A 125 -15.75 -11.45 -12.03
N ILE A 126 -16.38 -12.31 -11.22
CA ILE A 126 -17.61 -13.03 -11.57
C ILE A 126 -18.71 -12.74 -10.53
N ASP A 127 -18.39 -12.89 -9.24
CA ASP A 127 -19.33 -12.66 -8.12
C ASP A 127 -18.55 -12.17 -6.87
N GLU A 128 -19.14 -11.24 -6.12
CA GLU A 128 -18.55 -10.66 -4.90
C GLU A 128 -18.58 -11.59 -3.67
N ASN A 129 -19.44 -12.61 -3.69
CA ASN A 129 -19.61 -13.58 -2.60
C ASN A 129 -18.70 -14.80 -2.75
N LEU A 130 -18.15 -15.03 -3.95
CA LEU A 130 -17.22 -16.11 -4.19
C LEU A 130 -15.82 -15.75 -3.72
N LYS A 131 -15.13 -16.75 -3.14
CA LYS A 131 -13.69 -16.69 -2.90
C LYS A 131 -13.00 -17.30 -4.10
N ILE A 132 -12.29 -16.48 -4.86
CA ILE A 132 -11.62 -16.94 -6.07
C ILE A 132 -10.12 -16.95 -5.80
N HIS A 133 -9.48 -18.11 -5.93
CA HIS A 133 -8.04 -18.22 -5.78
C HIS A 133 -7.31 -17.45 -6.89
N ILE A 134 -6.26 -16.72 -6.49
CA ILE A 134 -5.39 -15.99 -7.40
C ILE A 134 -4.05 -16.72 -7.44
N ASN A 135 -3.53 -16.99 -8.65
CA ASN A 135 -2.26 -17.70 -8.84
C ASN A 135 -1.23 -16.82 -9.56
N GLU A 136 0.04 -16.91 -9.19
CA GLU A 136 1.11 -16.11 -9.82
C GLU A 136 1.26 -16.36 -11.31
N LYS A 137 0.86 -17.54 -11.78
CA LYS A 137 0.93 -17.93 -13.19
C LYS A 137 -0.04 -17.13 -14.07
N ASP A 138 -1.01 -16.48 -13.45
CA ASP A 138 -2.04 -15.72 -14.15
C ASP A 138 -1.63 -14.26 -14.45
N LEU A 139 -0.44 -13.85 -14.01
CA LEU A 139 0.11 -12.55 -14.33
C LEU A 139 0.45 -12.46 -15.80
N ASP A 140 0.01 -11.38 -16.43
CA ASP A 140 0.31 -11.12 -17.84
C ASP A 140 1.16 -9.86 -18.05
N HIS A 141 1.47 -9.59 -19.31
CA HIS A 141 2.29 -8.45 -19.71
C HIS A 141 1.69 -7.10 -19.26
N SER A 142 0.36 -6.96 -19.26
CA SER A 142 -0.28 -5.71 -18.82
C SER A 142 -0.10 -5.49 -17.32
N ASP A 143 -0.18 -6.55 -16.52
CA ASP A 143 0.09 -6.48 -15.08
C ASP A 143 1.54 -6.04 -14.81
N ILE A 144 2.49 -6.60 -15.57
CA ILE A 144 3.92 -6.25 -15.46
C ILE A 144 4.15 -4.78 -15.81
N LEU A 145 3.59 -4.30 -16.93
CA LEU A 145 3.73 -2.90 -17.34
C LEU A 145 3.16 -1.93 -16.31
N LEU A 146 2.00 -2.25 -15.71
CA LEU A 146 1.40 -1.41 -14.67
C LEU A 146 2.33 -1.29 -13.45
N LEU A 147 2.91 -2.40 -13.00
CA LEU A 147 3.85 -2.41 -11.87
C LEU A 147 5.15 -1.67 -12.18
N GLN A 148 5.71 -1.86 -13.37
CA GLN A 148 6.90 -1.12 -13.81
C GLN A 148 6.62 0.39 -13.84
N TRP A 149 5.51 0.80 -14.46
CA TRP A 149 5.11 2.21 -14.51
C TRP A 149 4.97 2.83 -13.11
N LEU A 150 4.37 2.12 -12.14
CA LEU A 150 4.24 2.61 -10.77
C LEU A 150 5.58 2.75 -10.06
N LYS A 151 6.50 1.79 -10.26
CA LYS A 151 7.84 1.82 -9.69
C LYS A 151 8.66 2.99 -10.24
N ASP A 152 8.53 3.27 -11.54
CA ASP A 152 9.21 4.38 -12.20
C ASP A 152 8.60 5.74 -11.82
N TYR A 153 7.27 5.80 -11.68
CA TYR A 153 6.56 7.01 -11.31
C TYR A 153 6.78 7.39 -9.83
N TYR A 154 6.89 6.40 -8.95
CA TYR A 154 7.17 6.58 -7.52
C TYR A 154 8.48 5.92 -7.10
N PRO A 155 9.64 6.47 -7.51
CA PRO A 155 10.93 5.93 -7.09
C PRO A 155 11.10 6.08 -5.57
N VAL A 156 11.83 5.15 -4.95
CA VAL A 156 12.00 5.11 -3.49
C VAL A 156 12.59 6.41 -2.94
N GLU A 157 13.48 7.07 -3.69
CA GLU A 157 14.06 8.35 -3.30
C GLU A 157 13.03 9.47 -3.23
N PHE A 158 12.08 9.51 -4.17
CA PHE A 158 10.95 10.43 -4.13
C PHE A 158 10.12 10.16 -2.87
N ILE A 159 9.70 8.91 -2.66
CA ILE A 159 8.87 8.53 -1.49
C ILE A 159 9.53 8.94 -0.17
N LYS A 160 10.84 8.77 -0.04
CA LYS A 160 11.59 9.12 1.18
C LYS A 160 11.65 10.63 1.43
N LYS A 161 11.65 11.45 0.37
CA LYS A 161 11.72 12.91 0.44
C LYS A 161 10.34 13.58 0.43
N THR A 162 9.28 12.81 0.63
CA THR A 162 7.90 13.29 0.56
C THR A 162 7.16 13.05 1.87
N LYS A 163 6.52 14.08 2.39
CA LYS A 163 5.53 13.99 3.46
C LYS A 163 4.15 13.74 2.87
N ILE A 164 3.39 12.88 3.55
CA ILE A 164 2.02 12.55 3.19
C ILE A 164 1.09 13.21 4.20
N CYS A 165 0.23 14.11 3.74
CA CYS A 165 -0.75 14.81 4.55
C CYS A 165 -2.15 14.33 4.19
N HIS A 166 -2.95 13.96 5.19
CA HIS A 166 -4.33 13.54 4.98
C HIS A 166 -5.26 14.73 5.20
N LEU A 167 -5.77 15.31 4.12
CA LEU A 167 -6.63 16.50 4.12
C LEU A 167 -8.03 16.12 3.60
N GLY A 168 -8.96 15.90 4.53
CA GLY A 168 -10.30 15.45 4.17
C GLY A 168 -10.28 14.04 3.57
N ASN A 169 -10.65 13.92 2.29
CA ASN A 169 -10.60 12.65 1.54
C ASN A 169 -9.32 12.49 0.71
N ASN A 170 -8.46 13.51 0.70
CA ASN A 170 -7.27 13.53 -0.14
C ASN A 170 -5.99 13.21 0.64
N TYR A 171 -5.08 12.50 -0.02
CA TYR A 171 -3.70 12.28 0.42
C TYR A 171 -2.80 13.18 -0.42
N VAL A 172 -2.27 14.21 0.22
CA VAL A 172 -1.43 15.22 -0.41
C VAL A 172 0.04 14.88 -0.20
N LEU A 173 0.81 14.95 -1.27
CA LEU A 173 2.26 14.72 -1.29
C LEU A 173 2.97 16.06 -1.33
N ILE A 174 3.79 16.33 -0.32
CA ILE A 174 4.55 17.57 -0.19
C ILE A 174 6.03 17.22 -0.02
N PRO A 175 6.96 17.87 -0.75
CA PRO A 175 8.39 17.71 -0.49
C PRO A 175 8.72 18.00 0.98
N GLU A 176 9.48 17.11 1.63
CA GLU A 176 9.78 17.19 3.06
C GLU A 176 10.46 18.51 3.45
N GLN A 177 11.36 19.00 2.60
CA GLN A 177 12.07 20.28 2.81
C GLN A 177 11.12 21.47 2.89
N LYS A 178 10.02 21.43 2.13
CA LYS A 178 9.04 22.52 2.08
C LYS A 178 7.93 22.36 3.11
N PHE A 179 7.80 21.17 3.71
CA PHE A 179 6.70 20.89 4.63
C PHE A 179 6.76 21.73 5.91
N GLU A 180 7.97 22.03 6.40
CA GLU A 180 8.17 22.84 7.61
C GLU A 180 7.85 24.33 7.40
N GLU A 181 7.79 24.79 6.15
CA GLU A 181 7.50 26.17 5.79
C GLU A 181 5.98 26.46 5.72
N ILE A 182 5.14 25.43 5.80
CA ILE A 182 3.69 25.56 5.60
C ILE A 182 2.98 25.82 6.92
N SER A 183 2.21 26.90 6.98
CA SER A 183 1.38 27.22 8.14
C SER A 183 0.13 26.33 8.21
N LEU A 184 -0.43 26.17 9.41
CA LEU A 184 -1.69 25.44 9.61
C LEU A 184 -2.87 26.09 8.86
N GLU A 185 -2.86 27.41 8.73
CA GLU A 185 -3.88 28.17 7.99
C GLU A 185 -3.84 27.84 6.49
N GLN A 186 -2.64 27.82 5.90
CA GLN A 186 -2.45 27.43 4.49
C GLN A 186 -2.92 25.99 4.24
N ILE A 187 -2.67 25.07 5.18
CA ILE A 187 -3.18 23.68 5.09
C ILE A 187 -4.71 23.65 5.12
N PHE A 188 -5.34 24.48 5.95
CA PHE A 188 -6.78 24.54 6.08
C PHE A 188 -7.44 25.11 4.82
N ASP A 189 -6.91 26.21 4.28
CA ASP A 189 -7.40 26.81 3.05
C ASP A 189 -7.24 25.85 1.87
N PHE A 190 -6.08 25.19 1.78
CA PHE A 190 -5.83 24.23 0.72
C PHE A 190 -6.78 23.03 0.78
N ARG A 191 -7.17 22.57 1.98
CA ARG A 191 -8.18 21.51 2.14
C ARG A 191 -9.53 21.90 1.51
N ASN A 192 -9.95 23.16 1.64
CA ASN A 192 -11.20 23.62 1.05
C ASN A 192 -11.13 23.64 -0.48
N ILE A 193 -9.98 24.00 -1.05
CA ILE A 193 -9.72 23.94 -2.50
C ILE A 193 -9.76 22.49 -3.00
N LEU A 194 -9.11 21.54 -2.30
CA LEU A 194 -9.13 20.14 -2.70
C LEU A 194 -10.55 19.55 -2.72
N TYR A 195 -11.40 19.95 -1.78
CA TYR A 195 -12.78 19.50 -1.71
C TYR A 195 -13.60 19.92 -2.94
N SER A 196 -13.37 21.12 -3.47
CA SER A 196 -14.10 21.60 -4.66
C SER A 196 -13.62 20.96 -5.97
N LEU A 197 -12.35 20.56 -6.04
CA LEU A 197 -11.73 20.02 -7.26
C LEU A 197 -11.95 18.52 -7.47
N ASN A 198 -12.36 17.77 -6.44
CA ASN A 198 -12.64 16.33 -6.51
C ASN A 198 -11.51 15.50 -7.18
N LEU A 199 -10.27 15.78 -6.80
CA LEU A 199 -9.07 15.15 -7.38
C LEU A 199 -8.88 13.71 -6.90
N ALA A 200 -8.33 12.87 -7.78
CA ALA A 200 -7.89 11.52 -7.44
C ALA A 200 -6.62 11.54 -6.58
N ASN A 201 -6.47 10.56 -5.68
CA ASN A 201 -5.27 10.43 -4.87
C ASN A 201 -4.16 9.61 -5.57
N PRO A 202 -2.89 9.86 -5.19
CA PRO A 202 -2.43 11.00 -4.38
C PRO A 202 -2.43 12.31 -5.16
N VAL A 203 -2.59 13.43 -4.45
CA VAL A 203 -2.45 14.78 -5.03
C VAL A 203 -1.02 15.26 -4.79
N GLU A 204 -0.22 15.39 -5.86
CA GLU A 204 1.12 15.99 -5.78
C GLU A 204 1.02 17.50 -5.65
N CYS A 205 1.74 18.06 -4.67
CA CYS A 205 1.75 19.49 -4.40
C CYS A 205 3.16 20.01 -4.20
N ASP A 206 3.33 21.30 -4.45
CA ASP A 206 4.56 22.03 -4.18
C ASP A 206 4.25 23.38 -3.54
N LEU A 207 5.24 23.97 -2.86
CA LEU A 207 5.15 25.32 -2.33
C LEU A 207 5.78 26.29 -3.34
N GLN A 208 4.98 27.21 -3.87
CA GLN A 208 5.40 28.27 -4.79
C GLN A 208 4.95 29.61 -4.24
N ASP A 209 5.89 30.55 -4.07
CA ASP A 209 5.62 31.89 -3.51
C ASP A 209 4.81 31.87 -2.21
N GLY A 210 5.13 30.91 -1.33
CA GLY A 210 4.43 30.70 -0.06
C GLY A 210 3.03 30.08 -0.17
N SER A 211 2.60 29.64 -1.35
CA SER A 211 1.29 29.02 -1.58
C SER A 211 1.39 27.56 -2.01
N LEU A 212 0.50 26.72 -1.50
CA LEU A 212 0.40 25.32 -1.93
C LEU A 212 -0.25 25.25 -3.32
N VAL A 213 0.48 24.66 -4.27
CA VAL A 213 0.06 24.51 -5.66
C VAL A 213 0.02 23.05 -6.03
N ILE A 214 -1.04 22.62 -6.73
CA ILE A 214 -1.16 21.26 -7.26
C ILE A 214 -0.22 21.10 -8.44
N VAL A 215 0.69 20.15 -8.35
CA VAL A 215 1.60 19.79 -9.44
C VAL A 215 0.91 18.73 -10.27
N THR A 216 0.38 19.12 -11.42
CA THR A 216 0.05 18.14 -12.45
C THR A 216 1.33 17.87 -13.24
N LYS A 217 2.00 16.76 -12.95
CA LYS A 217 3.00 16.24 -13.90
C LYS A 217 2.24 15.84 -15.17
N ARG A 218 2.17 16.75 -16.15
CA ARG A 218 1.85 16.37 -17.51
C ARG A 218 2.98 15.43 -17.97
N LYS A 219 2.61 14.20 -18.34
CA LYS A 219 3.44 13.39 -19.24
C LYS A 219 3.67 14.16 -20.53
#